data_AF-A0A6C0DSW5-F1
#
_entry.id   AF-A0A6C0DSW5-F1
#
_cell.length_a   1.000
_cell.length_b   1.000
_cell.length_c   1.000
_cell.angle_alpha   90.00
_cell.angle_beta   90.00
_cell.angle_gamma   90.00
#
_symmetry.space_group_name_H-M   'P 1'
#
loop_
_entity.id
_entity.type
_entity.pdbx_description
1 polymer ?
#
loop_
_entity_poly.entity_id
_entity_poly.type
_entity_poly.pdbx_seq_one_letter_code
_entity_poly.pdbx_strand_id
1 'polypeptide(L)'
;MFNNYMKFDNIIPLGDHCAAAFILKDLGLRKKAYPFDWTNHAGGIMKTSIHKNIFLLRRLLRYGNPKKCSEFYIGNAIEYGNHKTNHGIQFPHELENAQITNEKYKRRFDRLYNDIICGFKNLYIIITRKGDVDQDFVNDLEHLLVFHNSESKILFISGNENTIATSTDNFIFKYIKYDYLEEIHGNKWYQYDEFFHKDIKNYLIEFLQ
;
A
#
# COMPACT_ATOMS: atom_id res chain seq x y z
N MET A 1 33.18 1.95 -7.17
CA MET A 1 32.37 0.73 -7.28
C MET A 1 31.03 1.04 -6.64
N PHE A 2 30.00 1.32 -7.44
CA PHE A 2 28.63 1.50 -6.94
C PHE A 2 27.81 0.28 -7.38
N ASN A 3 27.04 -0.24 -6.43
CA ASN A 3 26.61 -1.63 -6.31
C ASN A 3 25.52 -2.05 -7.30
N ASN A 4 25.36 -3.36 -7.45
CA ASN A 4 24.32 -4.02 -8.23
C ASN A 4 22.92 -3.61 -7.73
N TYR A 5 22.31 -2.62 -8.37
CA TYR A 5 20.93 -2.21 -8.15
C TYR A 5 20.00 -3.42 -8.29
N MET A 6 19.26 -3.75 -7.23
CA MET A 6 18.10 -4.63 -7.29
C MET A 6 17.08 -4.01 -8.24
N LYS A 7 17.19 -4.30 -9.54
CA LYS A 7 16.26 -3.78 -10.54
C LYS A 7 14.96 -4.58 -10.42
N PHE A 8 14.03 -4.06 -9.64
CA PHE A 8 12.67 -4.55 -9.62
C PHE A 8 11.96 -4.17 -10.93
N ASP A 9 11.20 -5.11 -11.48
CA ASP A 9 10.36 -4.87 -12.66
C ASP A 9 9.25 -3.87 -12.31
N ASN A 10 8.64 -4.05 -11.15
CA ASN A 10 7.56 -3.22 -10.61
C ASN A 10 7.81 -2.81 -9.16
N ILE A 11 7.33 -1.62 -8.81
CA ILE A 11 7.18 -1.17 -7.42
C ILE A 11 5.69 -1.00 -7.16
N ILE A 12 5.16 -1.76 -6.22
CA ILE A 12 3.72 -2.00 -6.03
C ILE A 12 3.28 -1.54 -4.64
N PRO A 13 2.57 -0.41 -4.52
CA PRO A 13 1.95 -0.01 -3.27
C PRO A 13 0.85 -0.97 -2.83
N LEU A 14 0.97 -1.49 -1.61
CA LEU A 14 -0.05 -2.33 -0.95
C LEU A 14 -0.53 -1.75 0.40
N GLY A 15 -0.01 -0.58 0.78
CA GLY A 15 -0.41 0.16 1.97
C GLY A 15 -1.84 0.71 1.91
N ASP A 16 -2.21 1.47 2.92
CA ASP A 16 -3.58 1.91 3.18
C ASP A 16 -3.78 3.44 3.12
N HIS A 17 -2.83 4.12 2.47
CA HIS A 17 -2.84 5.55 2.32
C HIS A 17 -2.20 6.00 1.00
N CYS A 18 -2.52 7.21 0.56
CA CYS A 18 -2.01 7.76 -0.70
C CYS A 18 -0.51 8.12 -0.71
N ALA A 19 0.17 8.16 0.44
CA ALA A 19 1.57 8.61 0.50
C ALA A 19 2.52 7.76 -0.36
N ALA A 20 2.36 6.43 -0.39
CA ALA A 20 3.20 5.58 -1.24
C ALA A 20 3.11 5.98 -2.72
N ALA A 21 1.90 6.27 -3.21
CA ALA A 21 1.69 6.68 -4.59
C ALA A 21 2.29 8.07 -4.88
N PHE A 22 2.19 9.01 -3.94
CA PHE A 22 2.83 10.33 -4.05
C PHE A 22 4.35 10.23 -4.05
N ILE A 23 4.94 9.55 -3.07
CA ILE A 23 6.40 9.43 -2.93
C ILE A 23 7.00 8.76 -4.17
N LEU A 24 6.40 7.67 -4.65
CA LEU A 24 6.87 7.00 -5.86
C LEU A 24 6.73 7.87 -7.12
N LYS A 25 5.70 8.71 -7.19
CA LYS A 25 5.53 9.67 -8.28
C LYS A 25 6.64 10.73 -8.24
N ASP A 26 6.92 11.28 -7.06
CA ASP A 26 7.93 12.33 -6.86
C ASP A 26 9.36 11.84 -7.11
N LEU A 27 9.62 10.54 -6.91
CA LEU A 27 10.88 9.89 -7.23
C LEU A 27 11.00 9.44 -8.69
N GLY A 28 9.95 9.61 -9.50
CA GLY A 28 9.92 9.10 -10.89
C GLY A 28 9.88 7.57 -10.98
N LEU A 29 9.56 6.87 -9.89
CA LEU A 29 9.55 5.41 -9.79
C LEU A 29 8.18 4.80 -10.12
N ARG A 30 7.11 5.58 -10.07
CA ARG A 30 5.75 5.11 -10.32
C ARG A 30 5.47 4.94 -11.82
N LYS A 31 5.55 3.69 -12.30
CA LYS A 31 5.25 3.34 -13.70
C LYS A 31 3.74 3.24 -13.99
N LYS A 32 2.95 2.84 -13.00
CA LYS A 32 1.51 2.55 -13.17
C LYS A 32 0.77 2.63 -11.84
N ALA A 33 -0.55 2.71 -11.91
CA ALA A 33 -1.42 2.82 -10.74
C ALA A 33 -1.89 1.45 -10.25
N TYR A 34 -1.92 1.24 -8.94
CA TYR A 34 -2.46 0.01 -8.31
C TYR A 34 -3.75 0.30 -7.55
N PRO A 35 -4.53 -0.75 -7.18
CA PRO A 35 -5.83 -0.57 -6.54
C PRO A 35 -5.75 0.28 -5.25
N PHE A 36 -4.68 0.15 -4.48
CA PHE A 36 -4.58 0.75 -3.14
C PHE A 36 -3.90 2.13 -3.13
N ASP A 37 -3.50 2.67 -4.29
CA ASP A 37 -2.72 3.92 -4.40
C ASP A 37 -3.41 5.17 -3.84
N TRP A 38 -4.74 5.24 -3.86
CA TRP A 38 -5.50 6.49 -3.69
C TRP A 38 -6.64 6.36 -2.68
N THR A 39 -6.44 5.48 -1.70
CA THR A 39 -7.46 5.15 -0.71
C THR A 39 -6.94 5.42 0.69
N ASN A 40 -7.84 5.79 1.59
CA ASN A 40 -7.55 5.97 3.02
C ASN A 40 -8.59 5.21 3.85
N HIS A 41 -8.30 4.95 5.13
CA HIS A 41 -9.34 4.47 6.05
C HIS A 41 -10.30 5.63 6.41
N ALA A 42 -11.62 5.38 6.45
CA ALA A 42 -12.64 6.39 6.75
C ALA A 42 -12.55 6.95 8.19
N GLY A 43 -12.05 6.14 9.12
CA GLY A 43 -11.64 6.56 10.47
C GLY A 43 -10.35 7.40 10.53
N GLY A 44 -9.83 7.84 9.38
CA GLY A 44 -8.63 8.67 9.28
C GLY A 44 -7.37 7.95 9.75
N ILE A 45 -6.44 8.75 10.28
CA ILE A 45 -5.08 8.33 10.63
C ILE A 45 -4.99 7.41 11.86
N MET A 46 -6.10 7.30 12.61
CA MET A 46 -6.20 6.43 13.79
C MET A 46 -6.51 4.97 13.46
N LYS A 47 -6.79 4.67 12.19
CA LYS A 47 -7.21 3.36 11.72
C LYS A 47 -6.43 2.98 10.48
N THR A 48 -6.28 1.67 10.28
CA THR A 48 -5.58 1.11 9.14
C THR A 48 -6.50 0.24 8.29
N SER A 49 -6.31 0.26 6.97
CA SER A 49 -6.96 -0.67 6.03
C SER A 49 -6.05 -1.82 5.56
N ILE A 50 -4.84 -1.95 6.12
CA ILE A 50 -3.86 -2.95 5.67
C ILE A 50 -4.41 -4.37 5.68
N HIS A 51 -5.04 -4.81 6.78
CA HIS A 51 -5.59 -6.16 6.87
C HIS A 51 -6.66 -6.43 5.81
N LYS A 52 -7.44 -5.40 5.46
CA LYS A 52 -8.46 -5.49 4.42
C LYS A 52 -7.86 -5.53 3.02
N ASN A 53 -6.80 -4.76 2.76
CA ASN A 53 -6.05 -4.84 1.51
C ASN A 53 -5.43 -6.23 1.33
N ILE A 54 -4.87 -6.82 2.40
CA ILE A 54 -4.32 -8.18 2.37
C ILE A 54 -5.41 -9.23 2.19
N PHE A 55 -6.56 -9.08 2.85
CA PHE A 55 -7.72 -9.95 2.59
C PHE A 55 -8.14 -9.93 1.12
N LEU A 56 -8.16 -8.75 0.49
CA LEU A 56 -8.48 -8.62 -0.94
C LEU A 56 -7.43 -9.21 -1.84
N LEU A 57 -6.16 -9.03 -1.50
CA LEU A 57 -5.04 -9.68 -2.19
C LEU A 57 -5.17 -11.20 -2.14
N ARG A 58 -5.48 -11.78 -0.97
CA ARG A 58 -5.75 -13.24 -0.83
C ARG A 58 -6.87 -13.69 -1.75
N ARG A 59 -7.98 -12.95 -1.80
CA ARG A 59 -9.10 -13.28 -2.70
C ARG A 59 -8.70 -13.16 -4.17
N LEU A 60 -7.95 -12.13 -4.53
CA LEU A 60 -7.48 -11.91 -5.89
C LEU A 60 -6.63 -13.09 -6.36
N LEU A 61 -5.63 -13.48 -5.56
CA LEU A 61 -4.70 -14.57 -5.89
C LEU A 61 -5.36 -15.94 -5.84
N ARG A 62 -6.28 -16.18 -4.88
CA ARG A 62 -6.98 -17.47 -4.76
C ARG A 62 -7.98 -17.73 -5.89
N TYR A 63 -8.72 -16.70 -6.31
CA TYR A 63 -9.84 -16.87 -7.24
C TYR A 63 -9.56 -16.36 -8.66
N GLY A 64 -8.46 -15.65 -8.89
CA GLY A 64 -8.11 -15.11 -10.20
C GLY A 64 -9.22 -14.25 -10.81
N ASN A 65 -9.97 -13.51 -9.97
CA ASN A 65 -11.13 -12.74 -10.43
C ASN A 65 -11.03 -11.25 -10.04
N PRO A 66 -10.26 -10.47 -10.82
CA PRO A 66 -10.12 -9.02 -10.62
C PRO A 66 -11.43 -8.24 -10.66
N LYS A 67 -12.39 -8.65 -11.50
CA LYS A 67 -13.71 -8.02 -11.60
C LYS A 67 -14.45 -8.11 -10.26
N LYS A 68 -14.58 -9.31 -9.68
CA LYS A 68 -15.24 -9.50 -8.38
C LYS A 68 -14.51 -8.78 -7.25
N CYS A 69 -13.18 -8.73 -7.29
CA CYS A 69 -12.41 -7.97 -6.29
C CYS A 69 -12.68 -6.46 -6.40
N SER A 70 -12.74 -5.92 -7.61
CA SER A 70 -13.10 -4.52 -7.86
C SER A 70 -14.52 -4.20 -7.37
N GLU A 71 -15.50 -5.03 -7.72
CA GLU A 71 -16.90 -4.87 -7.31
C GLU A 71 -17.04 -4.91 -5.79
N PHE A 72 -16.36 -5.84 -5.12
CA PHE A 72 -16.34 -5.89 -3.65
C PHE A 72 -15.64 -4.67 -3.03
N TYR A 73 -14.53 -4.23 -3.63
CA TYR A 73 -13.71 -3.14 -3.10
C TYR A 73 -14.44 -1.80 -3.16
N ILE A 74 -14.99 -1.49 -4.34
CA ILE A 74 -15.71 -0.24 -4.59
C ILE A 74 -17.12 -0.32 -4.03
N GLY A 75 -17.82 -1.44 -4.23
CA GLY A 75 -19.22 -1.59 -3.86
C GLY A 75 -20.04 -0.41 -4.37
N ASN A 76 -20.85 0.16 -3.48
CA ASN A 76 -21.65 1.35 -3.77
C ASN A 76 -20.96 2.65 -3.30
N ALA A 77 -19.65 2.64 -3.03
CA ALA A 77 -18.93 3.81 -2.49
C ALA A 77 -19.21 5.08 -3.31
N ILE A 78 -19.19 4.96 -4.63
CA ILE A 78 -19.29 6.09 -5.56
C ILE A 78 -20.73 6.60 -5.70
N GLU A 79 -21.72 5.79 -5.34
CA GLU A 79 -23.15 6.14 -5.46
C GLU A 79 -23.63 7.04 -4.31
N TYR A 80 -22.98 6.95 -3.13
CA TYR A 80 -23.47 7.59 -1.90
C TYR A 80 -22.86 8.97 -1.58
N GLY A 81 -22.52 9.78 -2.59
CA GLY A 81 -22.16 11.18 -2.40
C GLY A 81 -20.87 11.40 -1.58
N ASN A 82 -20.85 12.47 -0.76
CA ASN A 82 -19.67 13.21 -0.29
C ASN A 82 -18.55 12.38 0.38
N HIS A 83 -18.84 11.21 0.94
CA HIS A 83 -17.83 10.44 1.68
C HIS A 83 -17.13 9.38 0.85
N LYS A 84 -17.72 8.91 -0.27
CA LYS A 84 -17.15 7.89 -1.16
C LYS A 84 -16.50 6.73 -0.39
N THR A 85 -17.29 6.02 0.42
CA THR A 85 -16.78 5.01 1.36
C THR A 85 -17.44 3.65 1.16
N ASN A 86 -16.65 2.57 1.22
CA ASN A 86 -17.16 1.20 1.29
C ASN A 86 -16.33 0.36 2.26
N HIS A 87 -17.00 -0.35 3.17
CA HIS A 87 -16.37 -1.21 4.19
C HIS A 87 -15.20 -0.50 4.92
N GLY A 88 -15.39 0.76 5.31
CA GLY A 88 -14.37 1.56 6.01
C GLY A 88 -13.23 2.11 5.15
N ILE A 89 -13.24 1.88 3.83
CA ILE A 89 -12.26 2.48 2.90
C ILE A 89 -12.88 3.66 2.20
N GLN A 90 -12.19 4.79 2.23
CA GLN A 90 -12.54 6.03 1.58
C GLN A 90 -11.79 6.17 0.25
N PHE A 91 -12.49 6.73 -0.74
CA PHE A 91 -12.01 6.98 -2.10
C PHE A 91 -11.98 8.49 -2.40
N PRO A 92 -11.14 9.27 -1.71
CA PRO A 92 -11.20 10.74 -1.73
C PRO A 92 -10.89 11.36 -3.10
N HIS A 93 -10.15 10.66 -3.96
CA HIS A 93 -9.70 11.14 -5.26
C HIS A 93 -10.57 10.67 -6.43
N GLU A 94 -11.69 9.99 -6.16
CA GLU A 94 -12.55 9.45 -7.21
C GLU A 94 -13.57 10.50 -7.66
N LEU A 95 -13.41 11.06 -8.85
CA LEU A 95 -14.28 12.12 -9.38
C LEU A 95 -15.32 11.61 -10.38
N GLU A 96 -15.16 10.38 -10.85
CA GLU A 96 -15.95 9.77 -11.91
C GLU A 96 -17.21 9.07 -11.35
N ASN A 97 -18.13 8.70 -12.24
CA ASN A 97 -19.29 7.90 -11.84
C ASN A 97 -18.91 6.45 -11.46
N ALA A 98 -19.88 5.71 -10.90
CA ALA A 98 -19.67 4.36 -10.40
C ALA A 98 -19.20 3.37 -11.48
N GLN A 99 -19.71 3.47 -12.71
CA GLN A 99 -19.32 2.58 -13.81
C GLN A 99 -17.85 2.81 -14.20
N ILE A 100 -17.48 4.06 -14.50
CA ILE A 100 -16.10 4.42 -14.90
C ILE A 100 -15.12 4.07 -13.78
N THR A 101 -15.49 4.32 -12.52
CA THR A 101 -14.66 3.98 -11.36
C THR A 101 -14.48 2.46 -11.23
N ASN A 102 -15.54 1.67 -11.35
CA ASN A 102 -15.45 0.21 -11.31
C ASN A 102 -14.56 -0.34 -12.43
N GLU A 103 -14.70 0.15 -13.66
CA GLU A 103 -13.84 -0.27 -14.77
C GLU A 103 -12.37 0.11 -14.52
N LYS A 104 -12.12 1.30 -13.98
CA LYS A 104 -10.77 1.75 -13.59
C LYS A 104 -10.15 0.83 -12.55
N TYR A 105 -10.90 0.47 -11.50
CA TYR A 105 -10.40 -0.42 -10.45
C TYR A 105 -10.24 -1.86 -10.94
N LYS A 106 -11.14 -2.36 -11.80
CA LYS A 106 -10.95 -3.64 -12.48
C LYS A 106 -9.61 -3.68 -13.21
N ARG A 107 -9.28 -2.68 -14.04
CA ARG A 107 -7.98 -2.62 -14.74
C ARG A 107 -6.79 -2.60 -13.77
N ARG A 108 -6.92 -1.94 -12.61
CA ARG A 108 -5.87 -1.92 -11.58
C ARG A 108 -5.71 -3.28 -10.90
N PHE A 109 -6.80 -3.99 -10.61
CA PHE A 109 -6.76 -5.34 -10.05
C PHE A 109 -6.24 -6.37 -11.07
N ASP A 110 -6.64 -6.25 -12.35
CA ASP A 110 -6.11 -7.10 -13.44
C ASP A 110 -4.58 -6.96 -13.51
N ARG A 111 -4.10 -5.72 -13.50
CA ARG A 111 -2.67 -5.42 -13.47
C ARG A 111 -1.97 -5.97 -12.24
N LEU A 112 -2.51 -5.73 -11.05
CA LEU A 112 -1.94 -6.24 -9.80
C LEU A 112 -1.79 -7.77 -9.84
N TYR A 113 -2.85 -8.46 -10.27
CA TYR A 113 -2.85 -9.91 -10.40
C TYR A 113 -1.75 -10.37 -11.36
N ASN A 114 -1.73 -9.84 -12.58
CA ASN A 114 -0.73 -10.22 -13.60
C ASN A 114 0.70 -9.91 -13.17
N ASP A 115 0.93 -8.76 -12.55
CA ASP A 115 2.27 -8.38 -12.09
C ASP A 115 2.80 -9.36 -11.02
N ILE A 116 1.92 -9.96 -10.23
CA ILE A 116 2.29 -10.99 -9.24
C ILE A 116 2.46 -12.35 -9.90
N ILE A 117 1.45 -12.84 -10.63
CA ILE A 117 1.42 -14.23 -11.09
C ILE A 117 2.35 -14.54 -12.27
N CYS A 118 2.76 -13.52 -13.05
CA CYS A 118 3.69 -13.69 -14.16
C CYS A 118 5.17 -13.83 -13.70
N GLY A 119 5.43 -13.83 -12.39
CA GLY A 119 6.77 -14.05 -11.85
C GLY A 119 7.72 -12.87 -12.05
N PHE A 120 7.20 -11.65 -12.19
CA PHE A 120 8.05 -10.45 -12.17
C PHE A 120 8.74 -10.30 -10.82
N LYS A 121 9.96 -9.74 -10.84
CA LYS A 121 10.69 -9.36 -9.63
C LYS A 121 10.09 -8.06 -9.10
N ASN A 122 9.23 -8.16 -8.08
CA ASN A 122 8.47 -7.02 -7.57
C ASN A 122 9.04 -6.51 -6.24
N LEU A 123 8.97 -5.19 -6.04
CA LEU A 123 9.07 -4.58 -4.72
C LEU A 123 7.66 -4.18 -4.27
N TYR A 124 7.14 -4.84 -3.25
CA TYR A 124 5.88 -4.48 -2.63
C TYR A 124 6.14 -3.49 -1.51
N ILE A 125 5.54 -2.31 -1.56
CA ILE A 125 5.71 -1.27 -0.54
C ILE A 125 4.43 -1.13 0.27
N ILE A 126 4.54 -1.36 1.56
CA ILE A 126 3.48 -1.15 2.53
C ILE A 126 3.98 -0.05 3.46
N ILE A 127 3.32 1.11 3.43
CA ILE A 127 3.58 2.18 4.38
C ILE A 127 2.32 2.30 5.22
N THR A 128 2.49 2.45 6.52
CA THR A 128 1.39 2.75 7.44
C THR A 128 1.86 3.66 8.56
N ARG A 129 1.00 4.56 9.00
CA ARG A 129 1.25 5.42 10.17
C ARG A 129 1.09 4.64 11.48
N LYS A 130 0.21 3.64 11.47
CA LYS A 130 -0.10 2.79 12.61
C LYS A 130 -0.54 1.43 12.10
N GLY A 131 0.27 0.42 12.39
CA GLY A 131 -0.09 -0.97 12.12
C GLY A 131 0.63 -1.85 13.10
N ASP A 132 -0.15 -2.54 13.93
CA ASP A 132 0.38 -3.66 14.69
C ASP A 132 0.35 -4.85 13.72
N VAL A 133 1.53 -5.31 13.31
CA VAL A 133 1.68 -6.54 12.53
C VAL A 133 2.45 -7.54 13.37
N ASP A 134 1.88 -8.73 13.49
CA ASP A 134 2.51 -9.88 14.13
C ASP A 134 3.29 -10.70 13.08
N GLN A 135 4.01 -11.72 13.57
CA GLN A 135 4.80 -12.58 12.70
C GLN A 135 3.91 -13.42 11.75
N ASP A 136 2.68 -13.76 12.15
CA ASP A 136 1.74 -14.49 11.29
C ASP A 136 1.33 -13.66 10.08
N PHE A 137 1.08 -12.37 10.27
CA PHE A 137 0.82 -11.43 9.17
C PHE A 137 2.00 -11.35 8.19
N VAL A 138 3.23 -11.30 8.71
CA VAL A 138 4.46 -11.29 7.88
C VAL A 138 4.57 -12.58 7.08
N ASN A 139 4.47 -13.73 7.74
CA ASN A 139 4.57 -15.03 7.12
C ASN A 139 3.52 -15.19 6.01
N ASP A 140 2.28 -14.80 6.28
CA ASP A 140 1.20 -14.83 5.30
C ASP A 140 1.49 -13.91 4.10
N LEU A 141 2.03 -12.72 4.33
CA LEU A 141 2.39 -11.78 3.27
C LEU A 141 3.48 -12.33 2.36
N GLU A 142 4.56 -12.85 2.95
CA GLU A 142 5.65 -13.48 2.20
C GLU A 142 5.13 -14.65 1.37
N HIS A 143 4.33 -15.53 1.98
CA HIS A 143 3.74 -16.67 1.28
C HIS A 143 2.86 -16.26 0.10
N LEU A 144 2.14 -15.13 0.20
CA LEU A 144 1.27 -14.65 -0.87
C LEU A 144 2.04 -13.97 -2.00
N LEU A 145 3.06 -13.18 -1.68
CA LEU A 145 3.67 -12.23 -2.61
C LEU A 145 4.99 -12.71 -3.22
N VAL A 146 5.72 -13.55 -2.49
CA VAL A 146 7.07 -14.00 -2.85
C VAL A 146 7.05 -15.40 -3.44
N PHE A 147 5.98 -16.17 -3.22
CA PHE A 147 5.81 -17.52 -3.80
C PHE A 147 5.99 -17.56 -5.33
N HIS A 148 5.55 -16.51 -6.03
CA HIS A 148 5.64 -16.44 -7.49
C HIS A 148 7.03 -16.01 -8.02
N ASN A 149 7.83 -15.34 -7.19
CA ASN A 149 9.21 -14.98 -7.49
C ASN A 149 9.96 -14.70 -6.17
N SER A 150 10.88 -15.59 -5.81
CA SER A 150 11.66 -15.53 -4.56
C SER A 150 12.65 -14.36 -4.48
N GLU A 151 12.92 -13.67 -5.59
CA GLU A 151 13.71 -12.43 -5.58
C GLU A 151 12.87 -11.18 -5.29
N SER A 152 11.55 -11.31 -5.24
CA SER A 152 10.67 -10.20 -4.84
C SER A 152 10.88 -9.85 -3.37
N LYS A 153 10.69 -8.57 -3.05
CA LYS A 153 10.86 -8.04 -1.69
C LYS A 153 9.60 -7.32 -1.24
N ILE A 154 9.34 -7.37 0.05
CA ILE A 154 8.30 -6.62 0.75
C ILE A 154 9.01 -5.61 1.64
N LEU A 155 8.77 -4.33 1.41
CA LEU A 155 9.23 -3.26 2.26
C LEU A 155 8.05 -2.74 3.08
N PHE A 156 8.09 -2.99 4.39
CA PHE A 156 7.08 -2.54 5.34
C PHE A 156 7.63 -1.38 6.16
N ILE A 157 7.07 -0.19 5.97
CA ILE A 157 7.44 1.02 6.69
C ILE A 157 6.32 1.38 7.66
N SER A 158 6.65 1.45 8.95
CA SER A 158 5.69 1.76 10.02
C SER A 158 6.04 3.06 10.74
N GLY A 159 5.01 3.85 11.01
CA GLY A 159 5.02 4.99 11.93
C GLY A 159 5.15 4.61 13.42
N ASN A 160 4.96 3.33 13.75
CA ASN A 160 4.97 2.77 15.11
C ASN A 160 6.11 1.74 15.27
N GLU A 161 6.84 1.84 16.38
CA GLU A 161 7.95 0.94 16.77
C GLU A 161 7.46 -0.47 17.13
N ASN A 162 6.19 -0.62 17.49
CA ASN A 162 5.62 -1.85 18.07
C ASN A 162 5.28 -2.97 17.07
N THR A 163 6.14 -3.23 16.09
CA THR A 163 5.98 -4.42 15.26
C THR A 163 6.86 -5.56 15.79
N ILE A 164 6.23 -6.67 16.14
CA ILE A 164 6.91 -7.93 16.57
C ILE A 164 7.60 -8.60 15.37
N ALA A 165 7.30 -8.14 14.15
CA ALA A 165 7.87 -8.60 12.90
C ALA A 165 9.41 -8.53 12.88
N THR A 166 10.05 -9.68 12.72
CA THR A 166 11.47 -9.76 12.39
C THR A 166 11.66 -9.66 10.88
N SER A 167 12.70 -8.94 10.44
CA SER A 167 13.04 -8.92 9.01
C SER A 167 13.57 -10.28 8.58
N THR A 168 13.22 -10.67 7.37
CA THR A 168 13.69 -11.89 6.69
C THR A 168 14.44 -11.48 5.42
N ASP A 169 14.87 -12.45 4.61
CA ASP A 169 15.43 -12.15 3.30
C ASP A 169 14.43 -11.40 2.41
N ASN A 170 13.13 -11.73 2.46
CA ASN A 170 12.12 -11.18 1.57
C ASN A 170 11.23 -10.13 2.20
N PHE A 171 11.24 -9.99 3.53
CA PHE A 171 10.47 -9.00 4.27
C PHE A 171 11.41 -8.06 5.04
N ILE A 172 11.32 -6.78 4.72
CA ILE A 172 12.19 -5.74 5.29
C ILE A 172 11.31 -4.80 6.09
N PHE A 173 11.53 -4.74 7.39
CA PHE A 173 10.86 -3.80 8.27
C PHE A 173 11.69 -2.53 8.44
N LYS A 174 11.03 -1.37 8.34
CA LYS A 174 11.62 -0.08 8.66
C LYS A 174 10.68 0.74 9.54
N TYR A 175 11.13 1.06 10.74
CA TYR A 175 10.50 2.09 11.55
C TYR A 175 10.94 3.48 11.07
N ILE A 176 9.96 4.37 10.86
CA ILE A 176 10.16 5.81 10.68
C ILE A 176 9.15 6.49 11.60
N LYS A 177 9.62 7.29 12.55
CA LYS A 177 8.75 7.88 13.58
C LYS A 177 7.63 8.70 12.95
N TYR A 178 6.39 8.43 13.36
CA TYR A 178 5.23 9.27 13.07
C TYR A 178 4.70 9.87 14.39
N ASP A 179 5.12 11.09 14.73
CA ASP A 179 4.80 11.77 16.00
C ASP A 179 3.36 12.31 16.03
N TYR A 180 2.38 11.42 16.21
CA TYR A 180 0.96 11.80 16.32
C TYR A 180 0.56 12.31 17.73
N LEU A 181 1.32 11.96 18.78
CA LEU A 181 0.91 12.20 20.16
C LEU A 181 1.11 13.64 20.65
N GLU A 182 1.88 14.47 19.95
CA GLU A 182 1.98 15.91 20.26
C GLU A 182 0.75 16.71 19.79
N GLU A 183 -0.21 16.05 19.12
CA GLU A 183 -1.15 16.69 18.22
C GLU A 183 -2.60 16.79 18.70
N ILE A 184 -2.94 16.26 19.87
CA ILE A 184 -4.29 16.47 20.46
C ILE A 184 -4.52 17.96 20.79
N HIS A 185 -3.49 18.82 20.74
CA HIS A 185 -3.57 20.21 21.21
C HIS A 185 -3.34 21.33 20.17
N GLY A 186 -3.15 21.07 18.86
CA GLY A 186 -2.56 22.14 18.00
C GLY A 186 -2.93 22.33 16.52
N ASN A 187 -3.81 21.54 15.88
CA ASN A 187 -4.18 21.73 14.45
C ASN A 187 -3.01 21.75 13.42
N LYS A 188 -1.86 21.13 13.72
CA LYS A 188 -0.66 21.14 12.84
C LYS A 188 -0.49 19.90 11.95
N TRP A 189 -1.59 19.17 11.69
CA TRP A 189 -1.66 17.89 10.97
C TRP A 189 -0.83 17.81 9.68
N TYR A 190 -0.83 18.87 8.88
CA TYR A 190 -0.16 18.85 7.57
C TYR A 190 1.38 18.86 7.65
N GLN A 191 1.97 19.38 8.73
CA GLN A 191 3.42 19.55 8.82
C GLN A 191 4.14 18.23 9.11
N TYR A 192 3.55 17.33 9.90
CA TYR A 192 4.16 16.03 10.22
C TYR A 192 4.05 15.02 9.08
N ASP A 193 2.98 15.08 8.29
CA ASP A 193 2.88 14.28 7.07
C ASP A 193 4.01 14.64 6.09
N GLU A 194 4.41 15.91 6.00
CA GLU A 194 5.55 16.32 5.18
C GLU A 194 6.88 15.72 5.66
N PHE A 195 7.15 15.75 6.97
CA PHE A 195 8.37 15.14 7.53
C PHE A 195 8.39 13.62 7.34
N PHE A 196 7.28 12.94 7.65
CA PHE A 196 7.15 11.50 7.47
C PHE A 196 7.37 11.10 6.00
N HIS A 197 6.74 11.82 5.06
CA HIS A 197 6.95 11.57 3.63
C HIS A 197 8.39 11.82 3.19
N LYS A 198 9.02 12.89 3.71
CA LYS A 198 10.42 13.20 3.40
C LYS A 198 11.37 12.10 3.88
N ASP A 199 11.19 11.60 5.10
CA ASP A 199 12.05 10.57 5.66
C ASP A 199 11.87 9.23 4.95
N ILE A 200 10.62 8.87 4.61
CA ILE A 200 10.36 7.72 3.73
C ILE A 200 11.04 7.89 2.38
N LYS A 201 10.94 9.08 1.77
CA LYS A 201 11.53 9.36 0.46
C LYS A 201 13.05 9.20 0.49
N ASN A 202 13.71 9.76 1.51
CA ASN A 202 15.15 9.61 1.70
C ASN A 202 15.55 8.15 1.87
N TYR A 203 14.82 7.41 2.71
CA TYR A 203 15.07 5.98 2.91
C TYR A 203 14.90 5.18 1.60
N LEU A 204 13.87 5.47 0.80
CA LEU A 204 13.67 4.79 -0.48
C LEU A 204 14.78 5.09 -1.49
N ILE A 205 15.35 6.31 -1.47
CA ILE A 205 16.51 6.65 -2.31
C ILE A 205 17.71 5.79 -1.91
N GLU A 206 18.02 5.70 -0.61
CA GLU A 206 19.13 4.90 -0.09
C GLU A 206 18.91 3.39 -0.33
N PHE A 207 17.71 2.91 -0.08
CA PHE A 207 17.33 1.50 -0.21
C PHE A 207 17.42 0.99 -1.66
N LEU A 208 17.13 1.87 -2.62
CA LEU A 208 17.16 1.53 -4.04
C LEU A 208 18.51 1.84 -4.70
N GLN A 209 19.52 2.34 -3.95
CA GLN A 209 20.87 2.65 -4.42
C GLN A 209 21.87 1.50 -4.21
#